data_AF-A0A851D1G5-F1
#
_entry.id   AF-A0A851D1G5-F1
#
_cell.length_a   1.000
_cell.length_b   1.000
_cell.length_c   1.000
_cell.angle_alpha   90.00
_cell.angle_beta   90.00
_cell.angle_gamma   90.00
#
_symmetry.space_group_name_H-M   'P 1'
#
loop_
_entity.id
_entity.type
_entity.pdbx_description
1 polymer ?
#
loop_
_entity_poly.entity_id
_entity_poly.type
_entity_poly.pdbx_seq_one_letter_code
_entity_poly.pdbx_strand_id
1 'polypeptide(L)' 'RSWDDFHACANEVLSSCPEEAAAIWESLRQESRKIQFQGNLQELCSARLASA' A
#
# COMPACT_ATOMS: atom_id res chain seq x y z
N ARG A 1 -17.25 11.20 4.00
CA ARG A 1 -17.40 12.34 3.07
C ARG A 1 -16.07 13.05 2.81
N SER A 2 -15.46 13.75 3.78
CA SER A 2 -14.14 14.39 3.54
C SER A 2 -13.02 13.41 3.15
N TRP A 3 -13.04 12.21 3.72
CA TRP A 3 -12.08 11.15 3.40
C TRP A 3 -12.30 10.57 2.00
N ASP A 4 -13.56 10.36 1.60
CA ASP A 4 -13.92 9.83 0.28
C ASP A 4 -13.55 10.83 -0.82
N ASP A 5 -13.83 12.12 -0.60
CA ASP A 5 -13.49 13.20 -1.52
C ASP A 5 -11.97 13.37 -1.66
N PHE A 6 -11.23 13.29 -0.55
CA PHE A 6 -9.76 13.27 -0.56
C PHE A 6 -9.23 12.07 -1.35
N HIS A 7 -9.76 10.88 -1.11
CA HIS A 7 -9.35 9.67 -1.82
C HIS A 7 -9.61 9.76 -3.32
N ALA A 8 -10.77 10.27 -3.73
CA ALA A 8 -11.09 10.46 -5.13
C ALA A 8 -10.09 11.40 -5.81
N CYS A 9 -9.82 12.56 -5.20
CA CYS A 9 -8.85 13.53 -5.71
C CYS A 9 -7.42 12.96 -5.78
N ALA A 10 -6.96 12.29 -4.73
CA ALA A 10 -5.63 11.68 -4.70
C ALA A 10 -5.48 10.60 -5.78
N ASN A 11 -6.50 9.75 -5.97
CA ASN A 11 -6.48 8.72 -7.00
C ASN A 11 -6.46 9.30 -8.41
N GLU A 12 -7.21 10.38 -8.66
CA GLU A 12 -7.21 11.07 -9.95
C GLU A 12 -5.80 11.61 -10.28
N VAL A 13 -5.15 12.30 -9.34
CA VAL A 13 -3.78 12.79 -9.51
C VAL A 13 -2.79 11.64 -9.72
N LEU A 14 -2.84 10.60 -8.89
CA LEU A 14 -1.91 9.46 -9.00
C LEU A 14 -2.07 8.70 -10.31
N SER A 15 -3.28 8.65 -10.88
CA SER A 15 -3.53 8.03 -12.18
C SER A 15 -2.80 8.72 -13.34
N SER A 16 -2.45 10.00 -13.17
CA SER A 16 -1.71 10.79 -14.17
C SER A 16 -0.18 10.62 -14.09
N CYS A 17 0.34 10.00 -13.03
CA CYS A 17 1.78 9.80 -12.78
C CYS A 17 2.09 8.35 -12.34
N PRO A 18 1.84 7.34 -13.19
CA PRO A 18 1.89 5.94 -12.79
C PRO A 18 3.29 5.46 -12.38
N GLU A 19 4.36 5.98 -12.99
CA GLU A 19 5.74 5.56 -12.66
C GLU A 19 6.16 6.12 -11.30
N GLU A 20 5.94 7.41 -11.06
CA GLU A 20 6.25 8.07 -9.79
C GLU A 20 5.39 7.51 -8.65
N ALA A 21 4.10 7.30 -8.90
CA ALA A 21 3.19 6.68 -7.95
C ALA A 21 3.65 5.25 -7.58
N ALA A 22 4.07 4.45 -8.57
CA ALA A 22 4.59 3.10 -8.34
C ALA A 22 5.90 3.13 -7.53
N ALA A 23 6.81 4.06 -7.82
CA ALA A 23 8.07 4.21 -7.08
C ALA A 23 7.84 4.60 -5.61
N ILE A 24 6.94 5.56 -5.36
CA ILE A 24 6.56 5.96 -3.99
C ILE A 24 5.89 4.80 -3.27
N TRP A 25 4.96 4.10 -3.93
CA TRP A 25 4.28 2.93 -3.36
C TRP A 25 5.26 1.84 -2.94
N GLU A 26 6.23 1.50 -3.80
CA GLU A 26 7.22 0.47 -3.50
C GLU A 26 8.14 0.87 -2.33
N SER A 27 8.52 2.14 -2.24
CA SER A 27 9.25 2.70 -1.10
C SER A 27 8.45 2.56 0.21
N LEU A 28 7.17 2.96 0.20
CA LEU A 28 6.28 2.81 1.36
C LEU A 28 6.10 1.35 1.76
N ARG A 29 5.96 0.44 0.79
CA ARG A 29 5.86 -1.00 1.02
C ARG A 29 7.13 -1.56 1.65
N GLN A 30 8.30 -1.03 1.30
CA GLN A 30 9.59 -1.41 1.91
C GLN A 30 9.68 -0.92 3.35
N GLU A 31 9.33 0.33 3.62
CA GLU A 31 9.33 0.88 4.97
C GLU A 31 8.30 0.20 5.88
N SER A 32 7.12 -0.14 5.37
CA SER A 32 6.08 -0.82 6.17
C SER A 32 6.56 -2.16 6.71
N ARG A 33 7.44 -2.87 6.00
CA ARG A 33 8.04 -4.14 6.46
C ARG A 33 8.95 -3.98 7.67
N LYS A 34 9.49 -2.78 7.91
CA LYS A 34 10.31 -2.51 9.09
C LYS A 34 9.47 -2.38 10.36
N ILE A 35 8.18 -2.07 10.21
CA ILE A 35 7.25 -1.95 11.32
C ILE A 35 6.65 -3.33 11.58
N GLN A 36 7.19 -4.04 12.58
CA GLN A 36 6.66 -5.34 12.99
C GLN A 36 5.50 -5.14 13.96
N PHE A 37 4.28 -5.29 13.44
CA PHE A 37 3.07 -5.42 14.25
C PHE A 37 2.49 -6.81 14.08
N GLN A 38 2.10 -7.45 15.20
CA GLN A 38 1.51 -8.79 15.15
C GLN A 38 0.21 -8.78 14.33
N GLY A 39 0.08 -9.72 13.41
CA GLY A 39 -1.12 -9.84 12.57
C GLY A 39 -1.15 -8.82 11.43
N ASN A 40 0.02 -8.35 10.99
CA ASN A 40 0.10 -7.48 9.83
C ASN A 40 -0.29 -8.19 8.53
N LEU A 41 -0.75 -7.40 7.55
CA LEU A 41 -1.15 -7.94 6.24
C LEU A 41 -0.01 -8.70 5.55
N GLN A 42 1.25 -8.32 5.80
CA GLN A 42 2.41 -9.01 5.23
C GLN A 42 2.53 -10.44 5.78
N GLU A 43 2.40 -10.62 7.10
CA GLU A 43 2.41 -11.89 7.80
C GLU A 43 1.24 -12.76 7.36
N LEU A 44 0.02 -12.20 7.37
CA LEU A 44 -1.20 -12.91 7.01
C LEU A 44 -1.16 -13.41 5.54
N CYS A 45 -0.71 -12.58 4.62
CA CYS A 45 -0.57 -12.95 3.22
C CYS A 45 0.55 -13.97 2.99
N SER A 46 1.70 -13.81 3.67
CA SER A 46 2.83 -14.75 3.55
C SER A 46 2.48 -16.14 4.09
N ALA A 47 1.77 -16.21 5.22
CA ALA A 47 1.30 -17.47 5.79
C ALA A 47 0.36 -18.22 4.84
N ARG A 48 -0.54 -17.49 4.15
CA ARG A 48 -1.45 -18.06 3.15
C ARG A 48 -0.71 -18.63 1.93
N LEU A 49 0.35 -17.97 1.47
CA LEU A 49 1.17 -18.44 0.35
C LEU A 49 2.04 -19.65 0.73
N ALA A 50 2.48 -19.74 1.99
CA ALA A 50 3.26 -20.87 2.48
C ALA A 50 2.41 -22.13 2.74
N SER A 51 1.10 -21.98 2.89
CA SER A 51 0.15 -23.08 3.09
C SER A 51 -0.47 -23.63 1.79
N ALA A 52 -0.10 -23.06 0.64
CA ALA A 52 -0.60 -23.42 -0.69
C ALA A 52 0.48 -24.19 -1.47
#